data_AF-A0A1G5C7P2-F1
#
_entry.id   AF-A0A1G5C7P2-F1
#
_cell.length_a   1.000
_cell.length_b   1.000
_cell.length_c   1.000
_cell.angle_alpha   90.00
_cell.angle_beta   90.00
_cell.angle_gamma   90.00
#
_symmetry.space_group_name_H-M   'P 1'
#
loop_
_entity.id
_entity.type
_entity.pdbx_description
1 polymer ?
#
loop_
_entity_poly.entity_id
_entity_poly.type
_entity_poly.pdbx_seq_one_letter_code
_entity_poly.pdbx_strand_id
1 'polypeptide(L)'
;MGNFSNYPNGFNRGVSIRGIPILNTYSGNTYWVDSRGASNGEGTFQRPFVILQLALNACTASKGDMIIIKAGHAETISSATMQE
;
A
#
# COMPACT_ATOMS: atom_id res chain seq x y z
N MET A 1 -6.84 -17.88 -27.86
CA MET A 1 -5.83 -17.14 -27.08
C MET A 1 -6.58 -16.14 -26.21
N GLY A 2 -6.36 -16.15 -24.89
CA GLY A 2 -7.04 -15.20 -24.01
C GLY A 2 -6.55 -13.78 -24.27
N ASN A 3 -7.45 -12.81 -24.37
CA ASN A 3 -7.08 -11.41 -24.40
C ASN A 3 -6.44 -11.04 -23.06
N PHE A 4 -5.15 -10.72 -23.09
CA PHE A 4 -4.47 -10.17 -21.93
C PHE A 4 -4.86 -8.71 -21.76
N SER A 5 -5.46 -8.37 -20.63
CA SER A 5 -5.68 -6.98 -20.26
C SER A 5 -4.39 -6.40 -19.70
N ASN A 6 -3.88 -5.32 -20.31
CA ASN A 6 -2.70 -4.60 -19.84
C ASN A 6 -3.14 -3.33 -19.09
N TYR A 7 -2.70 -3.17 -17.83
CA TYR A 7 -2.99 -2.01 -17.01
C TYR A 7 -1.68 -1.35 -16.53
N PRO A 8 -0.97 -0.60 -17.40
CA PRO A 8 0.34 0.00 -17.06
C PRO A 8 0.31 0.95 -15.85
N ASN A 9 -0.86 1.54 -15.60
CA ASN A 9 -1.10 2.46 -14.48
C ASN A 9 -1.87 1.81 -13.32
N GLY A 10 -2.09 0.49 -13.35
CA GLY A 10 -2.80 -0.25 -12.31
C GLY A 10 -4.31 0.03 -12.25
N PHE A 11 -4.90 -0.23 -11.08
CA PHE A 11 -6.35 -0.17 -10.82
C PHE A 11 -6.69 0.89 -9.76
N ASN A 12 -6.96 2.13 -10.18
CA ASN A 12 -7.21 3.24 -9.25
C ASN A 12 -8.45 3.05 -8.35
N ARG A 13 -9.40 2.20 -8.75
CA ARG A 13 -10.62 1.87 -7.98
C ARG A 13 -10.69 0.40 -7.56
N GLY A 14 -9.55 -0.28 -7.56
CA GLY A 14 -9.45 -1.71 -7.27
C GLY A 14 -9.92 -2.59 -8.43
N VAL A 15 -9.73 -3.90 -8.26
CA VAL A 15 -10.13 -4.93 -9.22
C VAL A 15 -10.77 -6.09 -8.45
N SER A 16 -11.92 -6.58 -8.92
CA SER A 16 -12.53 -7.80 -8.40
C SER A 16 -12.11 -8.97 -9.29
N ILE A 17 -11.32 -9.88 -8.74
CA ILE A 17 -10.90 -11.11 -9.41
C ILE A 17 -11.72 -12.25 -8.79
N ARG A 18 -12.49 -12.98 -9.61
CA ARG A 18 -13.39 -14.06 -9.18
C ARG A 18 -13.06 -15.35 -9.92
N GLY A 19 -13.22 -16.49 -9.25
CA GLY A 19 -13.06 -17.82 -9.87
C GLY A 19 -11.61 -18.26 -10.11
N ILE A 20 -10.63 -17.58 -9.50
CA ILE A 20 -9.20 -17.91 -9.60
C ILE A 20 -8.63 -17.92 -8.17
N PRO A 21 -7.85 -18.94 -7.76
CA PRO A 21 -7.14 -18.90 -6.48
C PRO A 21 -6.11 -17.75 -6.50
N ILE A 22 -6.28 -16.79 -5.59
CA ILE A 22 -5.32 -15.70 -5.39
C ILE A 22 -4.40 -16.11 -4.24
N LEU A 23 -3.10 -16.24 -4.53
CA LEU A 23 -2.11 -16.74 -3.58
C LEU A 23 -1.92 -15.82 -2.35
N ASN A 24 -2.18 -14.51 -2.50
CA ASN A 24 -2.11 -13.54 -1.42
C ASN A 24 -3.39 -12.68 -1.40
N THR A 25 -4.34 -13.06 -0.56
CA THR A 25 -5.42 -12.16 -0.13
C THR A 25 -4.94 -11.44 1.12
N TYR A 26 -4.49 -10.21 0.95
CA TYR A 26 -4.40 -9.27 2.08
C TYR A 26 -5.80 -8.67 2.24
N SER A 27 -6.43 -8.87 3.39
CA SER A 27 -7.82 -8.46 3.63
C SER A 27 -7.99 -6.95 3.73
N GLY A 28 -6.92 -6.23 4.08
CA GLY A 28 -6.92 -4.79 4.24
C GLY A 28 -6.41 -4.02 3.02
N ASN A 29 -6.34 -2.70 3.18
CA ASN A 29 -5.77 -1.76 2.24
C ASN A 29 -4.25 -1.94 2.16
N THR A 30 -3.67 -1.61 1.01
CA THR A 30 -2.23 -1.54 0.83
C THR A 30 -1.80 -0.08 0.66
N TYR A 31 -0.93 0.40 1.53
CA TYR A 31 -0.36 1.74 1.50
C TYR A 31 1.12 1.70 1.12
N TRP A 32 1.56 2.62 0.26
CA TRP A 32 2.95 2.72 -0.20
C TRP A 32 3.66 3.92 0.42
N VAL A 33 4.92 3.72 0.82
CA VAL A 33 5.80 4.74 1.41
C VAL A 33 7.06 4.90 0.56
N ASP A 34 7.49 6.13 0.31
CA ASP A 34 8.73 6.46 -0.39
C ASP A 34 9.28 7.82 0.05
N SER A 35 10.60 7.97 0.17
CA SER A 35 11.21 9.23 0.62
C SER A 35 11.00 10.38 -0.38
N ARG A 36 10.62 10.08 -1.64
CA ARG A 36 10.23 11.03 -2.69
C ARG A 36 8.71 11.15 -2.83
N GLY A 37 7.95 10.58 -1.89
CA GLY A 37 6.50 10.71 -1.82
C GLY A 37 6.05 12.13 -1.45
N ALA A 38 4.75 12.29 -1.27
CA ALA A 38 4.16 13.57 -0.89
C ALA A 38 3.60 13.52 0.54
N SER A 39 3.62 14.66 1.24
CA SER A 39 2.97 14.81 2.56
C SER A 39 1.45 14.66 2.47
N ASN A 40 0.86 15.00 1.32
CA ASN A 40 -0.53 14.73 0.94
C ASN A 40 -0.65 13.58 -0.07
N GLY A 41 0.30 12.63 -0.03
CA GLY A 41 0.22 11.40 -0.81
C GLY A 41 -1.07 10.63 -0.50
N GLU A 42 -1.54 9.83 -1.46
CA GLU A 42 -2.76 9.03 -1.31
C GLU A 42 -2.46 7.60 -0.81
N GLY A 43 -1.18 7.30 -0.57
CA GLY A 43 -0.71 5.96 -0.20
C GLY A 43 -0.76 4.95 -1.35
N THR A 44 -0.92 5.39 -2.59
CA THR A 44 -0.90 4.50 -3.76
C THR A 44 0.53 4.33 -4.28
N PHE A 45 0.77 3.32 -5.12
CA PHE A 45 2.10 3.09 -5.70
C PHE A 45 2.66 4.31 -6.48
N GLN A 46 1.77 5.06 -7.14
CA GLN A 46 2.10 6.24 -7.95
C GLN A 46 2.15 7.53 -7.12
N ARG A 47 1.40 7.59 -6.00
CA ARG A 47 1.37 8.72 -5.07
C ARG A 47 1.59 8.24 -3.62
N PRO A 48 2.80 7.77 -3.30
CA PRO A 48 3.10 7.20 -1.99
C PRO A 48 3.10 8.28 -0.91
N PHE A 49 2.92 7.86 0.34
CA PHE A 49 3.20 8.68 1.50
C PHE A 49 4.70 8.94 1.63
N VAL A 50 5.07 10.12 2.15
CA VAL A 50 6.48 10.50 2.33
C VAL A 50 7.16 9.84 3.54
N ILE A 51 6.40 9.46 4.57
CA ILE A 51 6.91 8.87 5.83
C ILE A 51 5.98 7.75 6.34
N LEU A 52 6.52 6.80 7.12
CA LEU A 52 5.75 5.69 7.70
C LEU A 52 4.59 6.15 8.57
N GLN A 53 4.73 7.24 9.32
CA GLN A 53 3.67 7.74 10.21
C GLN A 53 2.37 8.08 9.46
N LEU A 54 2.48 8.63 8.24
CA LEU A 54 1.29 8.94 7.43
C LEU A 54 0.58 7.67 6.98
N ALA A 55 1.35 6.63 6.63
CA ALA A 55 0.80 5.33 6.28
C ALA A 55 0.14 4.66 7.50
N LEU A 56 0.76 4.74 8.68
CA LEU A 56 0.20 4.21 9.92
C LEU A 56 -1.12 4.89 10.28
N ASN A 57 -1.21 6.20 10.14
CA ASN A 57 -2.45 6.96 10.38
C ASN A 57 -3.57 6.60 9.39
N ALA A 58 -3.24 6.07 8.22
CA ALA A 58 -4.22 5.60 7.23
C ALA A 58 -4.68 4.15 7.49
N CYS A 59 -3.96 3.40 8.33
CA CYS A 59 -4.34 2.05 8.70
C CYS A 59 -5.56 2.06 9.64
N THR A 60 -6.48 1.13 9.41
CA THR A 60 -7.60 0.83 10.30
C THR A 60 -7.22 -0.34 11.19
N ALA A 61 -7.39 -0.16 12.51
CA ALA A 61 -7.12 -1.21 13.49
C ALA A 61 -7.84 -2.52 13.14
N SER A 62 -7.12 -3.64 13.26
CA SER A 62 -7.64 -5.00 13.04
C SER A 62 -8.21 -5.31 11.66
N LYS A 63 -7.94 -4.47 10.64
CA LYS A 63 -8.42 -4.70 9.26
C LYS A 63 -7.48 -5.57 8.40
N GLY A 64 -6.24 -5.75 8.85
CA GLY A 64 -5.19 -6.42 8.07
C GLY A 64 -4.62 -5.55 6.96
N ASP A 65 -4.56 -4.23 7.19
CA ASP A 65 -3.91 -3.28 6.29
C ASP A 65 -2.39 -3.55 6.24
N MET A 66 -1.78 -3.25 5.10
CA MET A 66 -0.35 -3.42 4.87
C MET A 66 0.31 -2.11 4.46
N ILE A 67 1.53 -1.90 4.95
CA ILE A 67 2.39 -0.81 4.51
C ILE A 67 3.57 -1.41 3.75
N ILE A 68 3.74 -0.98 2.49
CA ILE A 68 4.83 -1.39 1.61
C ILE A 68 5.78 -0.22 1.42
N ILE A 69 7.05 -0.47 1.69
CA ILE A 69 8.11 0.54 1.58
C ILE A 69 8.79 0.35 0.23
N LYS A 70 8.88 1.42 -0.57
CA LYS A 70 9.59 1.38 -1.86
C LYS A 70 11.09 1.24 -1.63
N ALA A 71 11.77 0.59 -2.58
CA ALA A 71 13.20 0.36 -2.49
C ALA A 71 13.99 1.68 -2.38
N GLY A 72 14.94 1.72 -1.45
CA GLY A 72 15.79 2.89 -1.21
C GLY A 72 15.17 3.97 -0.33
N HIS A 73 13.93 3.78 0.17
CA HIS A 73 13.42 4.62 1.24
C HIS A 73 14.23 4.40 2.53
N ALA A 74 14.55 5.50 3.21
CA ALA A 74 15.21 5.49 4.50
C ALA A 74 14.54 6.50 5.43
N GLU A 75 14.20 6.07 6.64
CA GLU A 75 13.76 6.94 7.72
C GLU A 75 14.19 6.36 9.07
N THR A 76 14.28 7.23 10.08
CA THR A 76 14.63 6.84 11.44
C THR A 76 13.38 6.46 12.21
N ILE A 77 13.32 5.23 12.73
CA ILE A 77 12.25 4.79 13.63
C ILE A 77 12.75 4.98 15.07
N SER A 78 12.27 6.05 15.71
CA SER A 78 12.64 6.38 17.09
C SER A 78 11.89 5.56 18.14
N SER A 79 10.72 5.01 17.79
CA SER A 79 9.91 4.14 18.65
C SER A 79 9.12 3.15 17.81
N ALA A 80 9.02 1.90 18.29
CA ALA A 80 8.23 0.83 17.68
C ALA A 80 7.49 0.05 18.78
N THR A 81 6.58 0.74 19.46
CA THR A 81 5.71 0.15 20.48
C THR A 81 4.41 -0.33 19.85
N MET A 82 3.82 -1.40 20.40
CA MET A 82 2.45 -1.78 20.04
C MET A 82 1.48 -0.63 20.37
N GLN A 83 0.54 -0.37 19.47
CA GLN A 83 -0.55 0.58 19.69
C GLN A 83 -1.76 -0.24 20.16
N GLU A 84 -2.20 -0.02 21.40
CA GLU A 84 -3.40 -0.64 21.98
C GLU A 84 -4.69 -0.04 21.39
#